data_AF-A0A8H9CK00-F1
#
_entry.id   AF-A0A8H9CK00-F1
#
_cell.length_a   1.000
_cell.length_b   1.000
_cell.length_c   1.000
_cell.angle_alpha   90.00
_cell.angle_beta   90.00
_cell.angle_gamma   90.00
#
_symmetry.space_group_name_H-M   'P 1'
#
loop_
_entity.id
_entity.type
_entity.pdbx_description
1 polymer ?
#
loop_
_entity_poly.entity_id
_entity_poly.type
_entity_poly.pdbx_seq_one_letter_code
_entity_poly.pdbx_strand_id
1 'polypeptide(L)'
;MTRALRCLPLLALLLLGACQSLPWSEDARAQARERQQFERLLGAGELEAAGVTLGHLRARDAAQVEHYQRLLADAWLQRSQQALERGDLNAATTALARARALMPKAPALTNGLGGALQPTPPADVGGEIAE
;
A
#
# COMPACT_ATOMS: atom_id res chain seq x y z
N MET A 1 -3.83 -41.56 41.59
CA MET A 1 -2.82 -40.94 40.69
C MET A 1 -3.37 -40.60 39.29
N THR A 2 -4.69 -40.61 39.05
CA THR A 2 -5.31 -40.32 37.74
C THR A 2 -5.83 -38.88 37.57
N ARG A 3 -5.90 -38.09 38.66
CA ARG A 3 -6.32 -36.67 38.61
C ARG A 3 -5.22 -35.73 38.12
N ALA A 4 -3.95 -36.02 38.44
CA ALA A 4 -2.80 -35.23 37.99
C ALA A 4 -2.61 -35.26 36.46
N LEU A 5 -2.96 -36.36 35.81
CA LEU A 5 -2.84 -36.53 34.36
C LEU A 5 -3.90 -35.75 33.57
N ARG A 6 -5.04 -35.42 34.19
CA ARG A 6 -6.14 -34.65 33.56
C ARG A 6 -5.87 -33.14 33.52
N CYS A 7 -4.95 -32.64 34.34
CA CYS A 7 -4.58 -31.22 34.35
C CYS A 7 -3.51 -30.89 33.30
N LEU A 8 -2.80 -31.89 32.78
CA LEU A 8 -1.76 -31.72 31.76
C LEU A 8 -2.26 -31.05 30.47
N PRO A 9 -3.41 -31.44 29.86
CA PRO A 9 -3.92 -30.74 28.68
C PRO A 9 -4.43 -29.32 28.99
N LEU A 10 -4.98 -29.08 30.19
CA LEU A 10 -5.43 -27.75 30.61
C LEU A 10 -4.26 -26.78 30.77
N LEU A 11 -3.13 -27.26 31.31
CA LEU A 11 -1.92 -26.46 31.48
C LEU A 11 -1.23 -26.19 30.13
N ALA A 12 -1.29 -27.15 29.20
CA ALA A 12 -0.81 -26.96 27.84
C ALA A 12 -1.65 -25.92 27.06
N LEU A 13 -2.99 -25.97 27.15
CA LEU A 13 -3.85 -24.94 26.54
C LEU A 13 -3.61 -23.55 27.16
N LEU A 14 -3.33 -23.48 28.47
CA LEU A 14 -3.02 -22.20 29.13
C LEU A 14 -1.68 -21.62 28.65
N LEU A 15 -0.65 -22.45 28.44
CA LEU A 15 0.64 -22.02 27.88
C LEU A 15 0.53 -21.59 26.41
N LEU A 16 -0.28 -22.28 25.60
CA LEU A 16 -0.50 -21.87 24.20
C LEU A 16 -1.28 -20.55 24.09
N GLY A 17 -2.22 -20.29 25.00
CA GLY A 17 -2.92 -19.00 25.09
C GLY A 17 -1.98 -17.84 25.49
N ALA A 18 -0.96 -18.12 26.30
CA ALA A 18 -0.02 -17.12 26.80
C ALA A 18 0.94 -16.57 25.73
N CYS A 19 1.30 -17.37 24.71
CA CYS A 19 2.13 -16.90 23.58
C CYS A 19 1.38 -15.94 22.64
N GLN A 20 0.04 -15.99 22.59
CA GLN A 20 -0.77 -15.04 21.81
C GLN A 20 -1.02 -13.73 22.55
N SER A 21 -0.83 -13.70 23.88
CA SER A 21 -0.90 -12.51 24.71
C SER A 21 0.45 -11.79 24.82
N LEU A 22 1.18 -11.68 23.71
CA LEU A 22 2.06 -10.52 23.58
C LEU A 22 1.15 -9.30 23.43
N PRO A 23 1.28 -8.25 24.26
CA PRO A 23 0.58 -7.00 24.03
C PRO A 23 1.13 -6.40 22.75
N TRP A 24 0.53 -6.80 21.63
CA TRP A 24 0.71 -6.18 20.34
C TRP A 24 0.46 -4.68 20.58
N SER A 25 1.52 -3.88 20.50
CA SER A 25 1.47 -2.46 20.82
C SER A 25 0.36 -1.79 20.02
N GLU A 26 -0.25 -0.75 20.57
CA GLU A 26 -1.32 -0.02 19.87
C GLU A 26 -0.88 0.39 18.45
N ASP A 27 0.38 0.78 18.30
CA ASP A 27 1.04 1.02 17.01
C ASP A 27 0.94 -0.14 16.05
N ALA A 28 1.36 -1.33 16.47
CA ALA A 28 1.32 -2.47 15.59
C ALA A 28 -0.16 -2.78 15.23
N ARG A 29 -1.14 -2.55 16.12
CA ARG A 29 -2.57 -2.81 15.82
C ARG A 29 -3.08 -1.82 14.80
N ALA A 30 -2.68 -0.56 14.91
CA ALA A 30 -2.97 0.48 13.92
C ALA A 30 -2.37 0.12 12.55
N GLN A 31 -1.11 -0.33 12.51
CA GLN A 31 -0.48 -0.80 11.26
C GLN A 31 -1.23 -1.98 10.64
N ALA A 32 -1.68 -2.95 11.44
CA ALA A 32 -2.47 -4.07 10.92
C ALA A 32 -3.78 -3.61 10.27
N ARG A 33 -4.46 -2.61 10.85
CA ARG A 33 -5.66 -2.02 10.26
C ARG A 33 -5.36 -1.26 8.97
N GLU A 34 -4.28 -0.48 8.92
CA GLU A 34 -3.85 0.23 7.71
C GLU A 34 -3.50 -0.72 6.57
N ARG A 35 -2.82 -1.84 6.87
CA ARG A 35 -2.55 -2.91 5.89
C ARG A 35 -3.85 -3.51 5.34
N GLN A 36 -4.79 -3.85 6.22
CA GLN A 36 -6.10 -4.36 5.79
C GLN A 36 -6.88 -3.34 4.96
N GLN A 37 -6.77 -2.05 5.28
CA GLN A 37 -7.39 -1.00 4.49
C GLN A 37 -6.75 -0.88 3.11
N PHE A 38 -5.43 -0.92 3.02
CA PHE A 38 -4.70 -0.93 1.75
C PHE A 38 -5.15 -2.10 0.85
N GLU A 39 -5.20 -3.31 1.39
CA GLU A 39 -5.65 -4.50 0.63
C GLU A 39 -7.10 -4.37 0.15
N ARG A 40 -7.98 -3.82 0.99
CA ARG A 40 -9.37 -3.55 0.62
C ARG A 40 -9.47 -2.54 -0.52
N LEU A 41 -8.71 -1.45 -0.46
CA LEU A 41 -8.68 -0.41 -1.50
C LEU A 41 -8.12 -0.96 -2.81
N LEU A 42 -7.09 -1.83 -2.75
CA LEU A 42 -6.59 -2.55 -3.92
C LEU A 42 -7.68 -3.44 -4.54
N GLY A 43 -8.37 -4.23 -3.74
CA GLY A 43 -9.47 -5.08 -4.20
C GLY A 43 -10.66 -4.30 -4.76
N ALA A 44 -10.90 -3.08 -4.27
CA ALA A 44 -11.93 -2.17 -4.77
C ALA A 44 -11.50 -1.38 -6.02
N GLY A 45 -10.22 -1.42 -6.40
CA GLY A 45 -9.67 -0.63 -7.51
C GLY A 45 -9.49 0.86 -7.18
N GLU A 46 -9.54 1.24 -5.91
CA GLU A 46 -9.32 2.63 -5.45
C GLU A 46 -7.82 2.94 -5.30
N LEU A 47 -7.10 2.90 -6.43
CA LEU A 47 -5.64 2.94 -6.48
C LEU A 47 -5.04 4.23 -5.91
N GLU A 48 -5.70 5.37 -6.10
CA GLU A 48 -5.26 6.65 -5.54
C GLU A 48 -5.35 6.65 -3.99
N ALA A 49 -6.47 6.18 -3.44
CA ALA A 49 -6.65 6.06 -1.99
C ALA A 49 -5.67 5.05 -1.38
N ALA A 50 -5.44 3.92 -2.06
CA ALA A 50 -4.44 2.94 -1.66
C ALA A 50 -3.02 3.55 -1.62
N GLY A 51 -2.69 4.43 -2.57
CA GLY A 51 -1.44 5.17 -2.59
C GLY A 51 -1.26 6.09 -1.37
N VAL A 52 -2.33 6.75 -0.91
CA VAL A 52 -2.30 7.55 0.32
C VAL A 52 -2.06 6.66 1.54
N THR A 53 -2.78 5.54 1.68
CA THR A 53 -2.57 4.59 2.78
C THR A 53 -1.14 4.03 2.79
N LEU A 54 -0.55 3.78 1.60
CA LEU A 54 0.84 3.37 1.47
C LEU A 54 1.83 4.43 1.97
N GLY A 55 1.53 5.72 1.78
CA GLY A 55 2.34 6.81 2.35
C GLY A 55 2.40 6.76 3.88
N HIS A 56 1.27 6.50 4.53
CA HIS A 56 1.19 6.33 5.98
C HIS A 56 1.93 5.09 6.48
N LEU A 57 1.74 3.95 5.80
CA LEU A 57 2.46 2.71 6.09
C LEU A 57 3.98 2.91 5.94
N ARG A 58 4.42 3.70 4.95
CA ARG A 58 5.84 3.98 4.71
C ARG A 58 6.52 4.74 5.82
N ALA A 59 5.81 5.66 6.45
CA ALA A 59 6.35 6.39 7.59
C ALA A 59 6.60 5.49 8.82
N ARG A 60 5.94 4.33 8.88
CA ARG A 60 5.95 3.44 10.05
C ARG A 60 6.79 2.16 9.86
N ASP A 61 6.83 1.61 8.66
CA ASP A 61 7.52 0.34 8.38
C ASP A 61 8.24 0.39 7.02
N ALA A 62 9.50 0.83 7.02
CA ALA A 62 10.30 0.92 5.81
C ALA A 62 10.68 -0.44 5.20
N ALA A 63 10.68 -1.53 5.98
CA ALA A 63 11.13 -2.84 5.53
C ALA A 63 10.10 -3.50 4.59
N GLN A 64 8.81 -3.34 4.88
CA GLN A 64 7.73 -3.94 4.08
C GLN A 64 7.20 -3.02 2.96
N VAL A 65 7.67 -1.77 2.93
CA VAL A 65 7.20 -0.75 1.97
C VAL A 65 7.43 -1.14 0.52
N GLU A 66 8.57 -1.76 0.19
CA GLU A 66 8.84 -2.17 -1.19
C GLU A 66 7.83 -3.20 -1.69
N HIS A 67 7.39 -4.11 -0.81
CA HIS A 67 6.37 -5.10 -1.14
C HIS A 67 5.05 -4.41 -1.51
N TYR A 68 4.59 -3.48 -0.68
CA TYR A 68 3.33 -2.77 -0.94
C TYR A 68 3.41 -1.81 -2.13
N GLN A 69 4.56 -1.16 -2.35
CA GLN A 69 4.81 -0.38 -3.57
C GLN A 69 4.67 -1.22 -4.82
N ARG A 70 5.24 -2.44 -4.81
CA ARG A 70 5.17 -3.36 -5.95
C ARG A 70 3.75 -3.82 -6.22
N LEU A 71 2.97 -4.14 -5.18
CA LEU A 71 1.55 -4.47 -5.33
C LEU A 71 0.74 -3.32 -5.96
N LEU A 72 0.96 -2.09 -5.48
CA LEU A 72 0.27 -0.93 -6.03
C LEU A 72 0.70 -0.66 -7.48
N ALA A 73 1.99 -0.79 -7.80
CA ALA A 73 2.50 -0.65 -9.16
C ALA A 73 1.90 -1.67 -10.12
N ASP A 74 1.76 -2.93 -9.68
CA ASP A 74 1.12 -3.99 -10.46
C ASP A 74 -0.36 -3.64 -10.76
N ALA A 75 -1.09 -3.19 -9.74
CA ALA A 75 -2.48 -2.76 -9.92
C ALA A 75 -2.62 -1.59 -10.92
N TRP A 76 -1.69 -0.62 -10.90
CA TRP A 76 -1.65 0.45 -11.90
C TRP A 76 -1.29 -0.05 -13.31
N LEU A 77 -0.45 -1.08 -13.44
CA LEU A 77 -0.16 -1.73 -14.72
C LEU A 77 -1.38 -2.48 -15.27
N GLN A 78 -2.17 -3.12 -14.41
CA GLN A 78 -3.42 -3.75 -14.84
C GLN A 78 -4.43 -2.70 -15.29
N ARG A 79 -4.55 -1.58 -14.56
CA ARG A 79 -5.41 -0.44 -14.92
C ARG A 79 -5.04 0.15 -16.28
N SER A 80 -3.74 0.29 -16.57
CA SER A 80 -3.27 0.83 -17.85
C SER A 80 -3.61 -0.11 -19.01
N GLN A 81 -3.42 -1.42 -18.84
CA GLN A 81 -3.81 -2.43 -19.83
C GLN A 81 -5.31 -2.38 -20.13
N GLN A 82 -6.16 -2.33 -19.10
CA GLN A 82 -7.61 -2.18 -19.29
C GLN A 82 -8.00 -0.88 -19.99
N ALA A 83 -7.24 0.21 -19.78
CA ALA A 83 -7.46 1.46 -20.50
C ALA A 83 -7.06 1.35 -21.98
N LEU A 84 -5.95 0.66 -22.29
CA LEU A 84 -5.54 0.36 -23.66
C LEU A 84 -6.59 -0.48 -24.40
N GLU A 85 -7.14 -1.51 -23.75
CA GLU A 85 -8.19 -2.36 -24.32
C GLU A 85 -9.47 -1.57 -24.65
N ARG A 86 -9.76 -0.52 -23.88
CA ARG A 86 -10.88 0.41 -24.12
C ARG A 86 -10.55 1.50 -25.14
N GLY A 87 -9.33 1.56 -25.65
CA GLY A 87 -8.85 2.63 -26.54
C GLY A 87 -8.58 3.97 -25.85
N ASP A 88 -8.57 3.99 -24.52
CA ASP A 88 -8.34 5.19 -23.71
C ASP A 88 -6.84 5.37 -23.42
N LEU A 89 -6.14 5.91 -24.43
CA LEU A 89 -4.69 6.09 -24.38
C LEU A 89 -4.26 7.07 -23.29
N ASN A 90 -5.06 8.10 -23.01
CA ASN A 90 -4.73 9.11 -22.00
C ASN A 90 -4.78 8.54 -20.57
N ALA A 91 -5.82 7.74 -20.27
CA ALA A 91 -5.88 7.04 -19.00
C ALA A 91 -4.78 5.99 -18.88
N ALA A 92 -4.45 5.28 -19.98
CA ALA A 92 -3.39 4.28 -20.00
C ALA A 92 -2.01 4.88 -19.72
N THR A 93 -1.64 5.99 -20.37
CA THR A 93 -0.35 6.66 -20.16
C THR A 93 -0.24 7.22 -18.75
N THR A 94 -1.32 7.80 -18.21
CA THR A 94 -1.37 8.31 -16.84
C THR A 94 -1.16 7.19 -15.82
N ALA A 95 -1.90 6.08 -15.97
CA ALA A 95 -1.76 4.91 -15.10
C ALA A 95 -0.36 4.29 -15.18
N LEU A 96 0.22 4.21 -16.38
CA LEU A 96 1.58 3.72 -16.57
C LEU A 96 2.63 4.63 -15.94
N ALA A 97 2.46 5.96 -16.04
CA ALA A 97 3.35 6.92 -15.38
C ALA A 97 3.33 6.75 -13.85
N ARG A 98 2.13 6.56 -13.27
CA ARG A 98 1.97 6.26 -11.83
C ARG A 98 2.64 4.95 -11.44
N ALA A 99 2.43 3.88 -12.21
CA ALA A 99 3.10 2.60 -11.97
C ALA A 99 4.63 2.73 -11.98
N ARG A 100 5.18 3.48 -12.94
CA ARG A 100 6.63 3.71 -13.06
C ARG A 100 7.18 4.57 -11.93
N ALA A 101 6.43 5.55 -11.45
CA ALA A 101 6.83 6.35 -10.29
C ALA A 101 6.89 5.52 -8.99
N LEU A 102 6.06 4.46 -8.90
CA LEU A 102 6.05 3.52 -7.77
C LEU A 102 7.14 2.44 -7.86
N MET A 103 7.80 2.27 -9.01
CA MET A 103 8.95 1.39 -9.18
C MET A 103 10.24 2.21 -9.11
N PRO A 104 10.91 2.32 -7.95
CA PRO A 104 12.19 3.00 -7.89
C PRO A 104 13.24 2.19 -8.66
N LYS A 105 13.77 2.75 -9.75
CA LYS A 105 15.11 2.37 -10.22
C LYS A 105 16.13 3.05 -9.29
N ALA A 106 16.91 2.21 -8.60
CA ALA A 106 18.11 2.49 -7.82
C ALA A 106 17.90 3.06 -6.39
N PRO A 107 18.40 2.36 -5.34
CA PRO A 107 18.28 2.73 -3.93
C PRO A 107 19.22 3.88 -3.47
N ALA A 108 19.45 4.89 -4.31
CA ALA A 108 20.34 6.00 -3.98
C ALA A 108 19.68 7.39 -3.99
N LEU A 109 18.42 7.53 -4.45
CA LEU A 109 17.80 8.85 -4.67
C LEU A 109 16.41 9.03 -4.01
N THR A 110 16.01 8.15 -3.09
CA THR A 110 14.66 8.22 -2.48
C THR A 110 14.55 9.27 -1.37
N ASN A 111 15.67 9.72 -0.81
CA ASN A 111 15.66 10.74 0.25
C ASN A 111 15.28 12.15 -0.24
N GLY A 112 15.19 12.40 -1.56
CA GLY A 112 14.91 13.73 -2.12
C GLY A 112 13.56 13.92 -2.83
N LEU A 113 12.85 12.85 -3.20
CA LEU A 113 11.70 12.95 -4.11
C LEU A 113 10.32 12.97 -3.41
N GLY A 114 10.26 12.75 -2.10
CA GLY A 114 9.01 12.80 -1.32
C GLY A 114 8.31 14.17 -1.32
N GLY A 115 9.02 15.25 -1.66
CA GLY A 115 8.46 16.61 -1.77
C GLY A 115 8.16 17.09 -3.19
N ALA A 116 8.65 16.42 -4.23
CA ALA A 116 8.64 16.95 -5.60
C ALA A 116 7.48 16.46 -6.48
N LEU A 117 6.64 15.56 -5.97
CA LEU A 117 5.49 15.00 -6.69
C LEU A 117 4.15 15.61 -6.26
N GLN A 118 4.17 16.86 -5.78
CA GLN A 118 2.95 17.67 -5.73
C GLN A 118 2.48 17.87 -7.18
N PRO A 119 1.26 17.42 -7.55
CA PRO A 119 0.73 17.68 -8.88
C PRO A 119 0.51 19.19 -9.03
N THR A 120 1.35 19.83 -9.84
CA THR A 120 1.08 21.19 -10.32
C THR A 120 -0.25 21.13 -11.08
N PRO A 121 -1.25 21.97 -10.73
CA PRO A 121 -2.51 22.02 -11.46
C PRO A 121 -2.24 22.29 -12.95
N PRO A 122 -3.08 21.76 -13.85
CA PRO A 122 -2.87 21.89 -15.28
C PRO A 122 -2.74 23.37 -15.64
N ALA A 123 -1.54 23.74 -16.10
CA ALA A 123 -1.32 25.03 -16.71
C ALA A 123 -2.23 25.12 -17.92
N ASP A 124 -3.12 26.11 -17.84
CA ASP A 124 -3.94 26.64 -18.90
C ASP A 124 -3.23 26.56 -20.27
N VAL A 125 -3.76 25.70 -21.15
CA VAL A 125 -3.53 25.78 -22.59
C VAL A 125 -4.83 26.30 -23.18
N GLY A 126 -4.94 27.63 -23.23
CA GLY A 126 -6.13 28.34 -23.69
C GLY A 126 -5.80 29.60 -24.48
N GLY A 127 -5.64 29.46 -25.80
CA GLY A 127 -6.16 30.45 -26.76
C GLY A 127 -5.33 31.70 -27.03
N GLU A 128 -4.42 31.57 -28.00
CA GLU A 128 -4.20 32.57 -29.05
C GLU A 128 -5.54 32.93 -29.73
N ILE A 129 -5.99 34.20 -29.73
CA ILE A 129 -6.48 35.00 -30.88
C ILE A 129 -7.08 36.39 -30.49
N ALA A 130 -6.67 37.43 -31.25
CA ALA A 130 -7.30 38.75 -31.53
C ALA A 130 -7.39 39.78 -30.38
N GLU A 131 -7.15 41.09 -30.55
CA GLU A 131 -6.97 42.03 -31.67
C GLU A 131 -6.21 43.26 -31.14
#